data_AF-A0A3E0W8N8-F1
#
_entry.id   AF-A0A3E0W8N8-F1
#
_cell.length_a   1.000
_cell.length_b   1.000
_cell.length_c   1.000
_cell.angle_alpha   90.00
_cell.angle_beta   90.00
_cell.angle_gamma   90.00
#
_symmetry.space_group_name_H-M   'P 1'
#
loop_
_entity.id
_entity.type
_entity.pdbx_description
1 polymer ?
#
loop_
_entity_poly.entity_id
_entity_poly.type
_entity_poly.pdbx_seq_one_letter_code
_entity_poly.pdbx_strand_id
1 'polypeptide(L)'
;MFRVSQRSDDLSLLQFSTRDPIDWVDADQFGRGIAAGSFRREWTWLAFVDDAPDATPVARAVWWGPTGSVHPVELRSLIVDESLPHPELWGAALIRSAHAVFRANGALFAPVVVIGVDSDWQQDVTAVAAVAWRIQAASDAGATTVVRSPEREASTVRPAVGTR
;
A
#
# COMPACT_ATOMS: atom_id res chain seq x y z
N MET A 1 17.44 -3.15 -7.19
CA MET A 1 16.94 -1.87 -7.77
C MET A 1 15.56 -1.48 -7.25
N PHE A 2 15.21 -0.19 -7.22
CA PHE A 2 13.86 0.34 -6.94
C PHE A 2 13.40 1.24 -8.09
N ARG A 3 12.23 0.99 -8.67
CA ARG A 3 11.73 1.78 -9.81
C ARG A 3 10.22 1.86 -9.86
N VAL A 4 9.74 2.89 -10.56
CA VAL A 4 8.33 2.98 -10.97
C VAL A 4 7.97 1.80 -11.87
N SER A 5 6.73 1.32 -11.76
CA SER A 5 6.24 0.26 -12.64
C SER A 5 6.01 0.78 -14.06
N GLN A 6 6.18 -0.13 -15.00
CA GLN A 6 6.05 0.10 -16.43
C GLN A 6 4.99 -0.84 -17.00
N ARG A 7 4.58 -0.61 -18.24
CA ARG A 7 3.59 -1.47 -18.91
C ARG A 7 4.04 -2.93 -19.02
N SER A 8 5.34 -3.17 -19.15
CA SER A 8 5.91 -4.52 -19.17
C SER A 8 5.71 -5.28 -17.86
N ASP A 9 5.47 -4.58 -16.75
CA ASP A 9 5.31 -5.19 -15.43
C ASP A 9 3.85 -5.60 -15.13
N ASP A 10 2.92 -5.40 -16.07
CA ASP A 10 1.47 -5.59 -15.81
C ASP A 10 1.12 -6.95 -15.22
N LEU A 11 1.76 -8.01 -15.71
CA LEU A 11 1.55 -9.35 -15.16
C LEU A 11 2.11 -9.46 -13.73
N SER A 12 3.34 -8.98 -13.50
CA SER A 12 3.97 -9.01 -12.18
C SER A 12 3.20 -8.18 -11.15
N LEU A 13 2.61 -7.05 -11.56
CA LEU A 13 1.79 -6.20 -10.69
C LEU A 13 0.57 -6.95 -10.14
N LEU A 14 0.02 -7.90 -10.89
CA LEU A 14 -1.15 -8.69 -10.50
C LEU A 14 -0.79 -9.97 -9.74
N GLN A 15 0.48 -10.39 -9.76
CA GLN A 15 0.95 -11.62 -9.12
C GLN A 15 1.38 -11.43 -7.65
N PHE A 16 1.54 -10.19 -7.19
CA PHE A 16 1.84 -9.92 -5.79
C PHE A 16 0.72 -10.39 -4.86
N SER A 17 1.11 -11.17 -3.86
CA SER A 17 0.24 -11.61 -2.77
C SER A 17 1.04 -11.60 -1.46
N THR A 18 0.34 -11.62 -0.33
CA THR A 18 0.92 -11.72 1.00
C THR A 18 -0.05 -12.50 1.89
N ARG A 19 0.49 -13.16 2.92
CA ARG A 19 -0.31 -13.78 3.98
C ARG A 19 -0.51 -12.86 5.18
N ASP A 20 -0.01 -11.63 5.12
CA ASP A 20 -0.19 -10.65 6.19
C ASP A 20 -1.69 -10.44 6.45
N PRO A 21 -2.17 -10.57 7.71
CA PRO A 21 -3.57 -10.40 8.08
C PRO A 21 -3.89 -8.90 8.29
N ILE A 22 -3.55 -8.09 7.28
CA ILE A 22 -3.89 -6.66 7.21
C ILE A 22 -4.46 -6.36 5.82
N ASP A 23 -5.07 -5.21 5.63
CA ASP A 23 -5.59 -4.82 4.32
C ASP A 23 -4.46 -4.62 3.30
N TRP A 24 -4.66 -5.12 2.09
CA TRP A 24 -3.74 -4.96 0.97
C TRP A 24 -4.48 -4.95 -0.35
N VAL A 25 -3.87 -4.34 -1.37
CA VAL A 25 -4.47 -4.20 -2.70
C VAL A 25 -4.22 -5.47 -3.49
N ASP A 26 -5.22 -6.35 -3.56
CA ASP A 26 -5.19 -7.53 -4.42
C ASP A 26 -5.26 -7.19 -5.93
N ALA A 27 -5.14 -8.21 -6.78
CA ALA A 27 -5.17 -8.05 -8.23
C ALA A 27 -6.47 -7.41 -8.74
N ASP A 28 -7.61 -7.80 -8.15
CA ASP A 28 -8.92 -7.31 -8.56
C ASP A 28 -9.13 -5.86 -8.12
N GLN A 29 -8.74 -5.53 -6.88
CA GLN A 29 -8.72 -4.17 -6.36
C GLN A 29 -7.79 -3.27 -7.16
N PHE A 30 -6.59 -3.76 -7.52
CA PHE A 30 -5.66 -3.04 -8.35
C PHE A 30 -6.27 -2.74 -9.73
N GLY A 31 -6.83 -3.76 -10.39
CA GLY A 31 -7.49 -3.62 -11.69
C GLY A 31 -8.64 -2.61 -11.68
N ARG A 32 -9.51 -2.68 -10.67
CA ARG A 32 -10.60 -1.70 -10.48
C ARG A 32 -10.07 -0.28 -10.26
N GLY A 33 -9.03 -0.12 -9.47
CA GLY A 33 -8.45 1.20 -9.22
C GLY A 33 -7.74 1.79 -10.44
N ILE A 34 -7.08 0.97 -11.27
CA ILE A 34 -6.55 1.41 -12.57
C ILE A 34 -7.69 1.87 -13.48
N ALA A 35 -8.77 1.09 -13.58
CA ALA A 35 -9.94 1.45 -14.40
C ALA A 35 -10.62 2.75 -13.94
N ALA A 36 -10.65 3.01 -12.63
CA ALA A 36 -11.19 4.23 -12.04
C ALA A 36 -10.20 5.43 -12.07
N GLY A 37 -8.93 5.20 -12.46
CA GLY A 37 -7.87 6.20 -12.44
C GLY A 37 -7.39 6.60 -11.04
N SER A 38 -7.74 5.82 -10.02
CA SER A 38 -7.40 6.05 -8.61
C SER A 38 -6.12 5.33 -8.19
N PHE A 39 -5.75 4.28 -8.91
CA PHE A 39 -4.38 3.75 -8.98
C PHE A 39 -3.78 4.04 -10.34
N ARG A 40 -2.45 4.10 -10.41
CA ARG A 40 -1.71 4.36 -11.64
C ARG A 40 -0.36 3.64 -11.63
N ARG A 41 0.16 3.31 -12.81
CA ARG A 41 1.50 2.70 -12.93
C ARG A 41 2.59 3.66 -12.45
N GLU A 42 2.45 4.92 -12.85
CA GLU A 42 3.31 6.01 -12.39
C GLU A 42 3.22 6.28 -10.88
N TRP A 43 2.28 5.68 -10.17
CA TRP A 43 2.10 5.72 -8.71
C TRP A 43 2.33 4.35 -8.06
N THR A 44 2.99 3.42 -8.76
CA THR A 44 3.31 2.09 -8.25
C THR A 44 4.81 1.85 -8.36
N TRP A 45 5.45 1.44 -7.27
CA TRP A 45 6.88 1.11 -7.26
C TRP A 45 7.10 -0.37 -7.02
N LEU A 46 8.19 -0.86 -7.62
CA LEU A 46 8.67 -2.22 -7.52
C LEU A 46 10.12 -2.22 -7.02
N ALA A 47 10.45 -3.22 -6.20
CA ALA A 47 11.83 -3.52 -5.82
C ALA A 47 12.26 -4.85 -6.42
N PHE A 48 13.53 -4.94 -6.79
CA PHE A 48 14.18 -6.11 -7.37
C PHE A 48 15.47 -6.37 -6.61
N VAL A 49 15.82 -7.64 -6.40
CA VAL A 49 17.09 -8.03 -5.77
C VAL A 49 18.26 -7.75 -6.71
N ASP A 50 18.09 -8.07 -8.00
CA ASP A 50 19.05 -7.82 -9.05
C ASP A 50 18.42 -7.02 -10.21
N ASP A 51 19.25 -6.69 -11.20
CA ASP A 51 18.87 -5.87 -12.35
C ASP A 51 18.74 -6.71 -13.63
N ALA A 52 18.51 -8.02 -13.51
CA ALA A 52 18.34 -8.89 -14.66
C ALA A 52 17.07 -8.52 -15.46
N PRO A 53 17.06 -8.67 -16.80
CA PRO A 53 15.91 -8.30 -17.63
C PRO A 53 14.62 -9.06 -17.28
N ASP A 54 14.75 -10.26 -16.73
CA ASP A 54 13.69 -11.17 -16.33
C ASP A 54 13.51 -11.24 -14.80
N ALA A 55 14.15 -10.34 -14.05
CA ALA A 55 14.03 -10.29 -12.61
C ALA A 55 12.58 -10.11 -12.16
N THR A 56 12.10 -11.00 -11.29
CA THR A 56 10.79 -10.86 -10.66
C THR A 56 10.90 -9.84 -9.52
N PRO A 57 9.97 -8.89 -9.43
CA PRO A 57 9.98 -7.95 -8.31
C PRO A 57 9.67 -8.68 -7.00
N VAL A 58 10.39 -8.31 -5.94
CA VAL A 58 10.29 -8.89 -4.59
C VAL A 58 9.55 -7.99 -3.60
N ALA A 59 9.22 -6.77 -4.00
CA ALA A 59 8.37 -5.90 -3.20
C ALA A 59 7.58 -4.95 -4.10
N ARG A 60 6.41 -4.52 -3.64
CA ARG A 60 5.49 -3.62 -4.34
C ARG A 60 4.91 -2.60 -3.37
N ALA A 61 4.88 -1.35 -3.81
CA ALA A 61 4.21 -0.26 -3.11
C ALA A 61 3.22 0.43 -4.06
N VAL A 62 1.95 0.54 -3.65
CA VAL A 62 0.86 1.11 -4.46
C VAL A 62 0.31 2.35 -3.79
N TRP A 63 0.43 3.50 -4.47
CA TRP A 63 -0.17 4.75 -4.04
C TRP A 63 -1.52 4.99 -4.70
N TRP A 64 -2.38 5.65 -3.94
CA TRP A 64 -3.75 6.01 -4.30
C TRP A 64 -3.90 7.52 -4.40
N GLY A 65 -4.80 7.96 -5.29
CA GLY A 65 -5.32 9.32 -5.30
C GLY A 65 -6.79 9.33 -5.76
N PRO A 66 -7.56 10.38 -5.41
CA PRO A 66 -8.88 10.59 -5.98
C PRO A 66 -8.83 10.66 -7.51
N THR A 67 -9.90 10.25 -8.18
CA THR A 67 -10.01 10.39 -9.64
C THR A 67 -9.81 11.85 -10.06
N GLY A 68 -8.95 12.07 -11.06
CA GLY A 68 -8.56 13.40 -11.52
C GLY A 68 -7.40 14.03 -10.74
N SER A 69 -6.91 13.41 -9.67
CA SER A 69 -5.74 13.92 -8.95
C SER A 69 -4.48 13.84 -9.81
N VAL A 70 -3.64 14.87 -9.71
CA VAL A 70 -2.34 14.96 -10.39
C VAL A 70 -1.27 14.17 -9.65
N HIS A 71 -1.38 14.08 -8.31
CA HIS A 71 -0.45 13.37 -7.45
C HIS A 71 -1.19 12.40 -6.51
N PRO A 72 -0.55 11.32 -6.05
CA PRO A 72 -1.16 10.46 -5.06
C PRO A 72 -1.20 11.16 -3.70
N VAL A 73 -2.13 10.72 -2.84
CA VAL A 73 -2.33 11.29 -1.50
C VAL A 73 -1.98 10.33 -0.38
N GLU A 74 -2.03 9.01 -0.64
CA GLU A 74 -1.64 7.99 0.35
C GLU A 74 -0.98 6.78 -0.30
N LEU A 75 -0.06 6.15 0.42
CA LEU A 75 0.37 4.78 0.16
C LEU A 75 -0.71 3.86 0.73
N ARG A 76 -1.34 3.05 -0.14
CA ARG A 76 -2.46 2.18 0.23
C ARG A 76 -2.04 0.73 0.48
N SER A 77 -0.97 0.26 -0.18
CA SER A 77 -0.48 -1.10 0.00
C SER A 77 1.02 -1.16 -0.13
N LEU A 78 1.66 -1.89 0.79
CA LEU A 78 3.08 -2.16 0.81
C LEU A 78 3.28 -3.65 1.08
N ILE A 79 3.86 -4.36 0.13
CA ILE A 79 4.12 -5.80 0.19
C ILE A 79 5.61 -6.03 -0.04
N VAL A 80 6.22 -6.84 0.81
CA VAL A 80 7.59 -7.36 0.66
C VAL A 80 7.49 -8.87 0.72
N ASP A 81 8.21 -9.57 -0.15
CA ASP A 81 8.26 -11.03 -0.17
C ASP A 81 8.71 -11.58 1.20
N GLU A 82 7.95 -12.54 1.73
CA GLU A 82 8.14 -13.11 3.08
C GLU A 82 9.50 -13.81 3.24
N SER A 83 10.17 -14.19 2.15
CA SER A 83 11.51 -14.79 2.19
C SER A 83 12.62 -13.76 2.47
N LEU A 84 12.34 -12.46 2.32
CA LEU A 84 13.32 -11.42 2.54
C LEU A 84 13.42 -11.04 4.02
N PRO A 85 14.64 -11.01 4.60
CA PRO A 85 14.83 -10.45 5.92
C PRO A 85 14.65 -8.92 5.87
N HIS A 86 14.29 -8.34 7.01
CA HIS A 86 14.20 -6.89 7.20
C HIS A 86 13.25 -6.18 6.22
N PRO A 87 11.95 -6.56 6.16
CA PRO A 87 10.98 -5.95 5.25
C PRO A 87 10.87 -4.43 5.44
N GLU A 88 11.13 -3.92 6.64
CA GLU A 88 11.17 -2.49 6.95
C GLU A 88 12.17 -1.71 6.08
N LEU A 89 13.33 -2.31 5.75
CA LEU A 89 14.36 -1.65 4.94
C LEU A 89 13.92 -1.52 3.48
N TRP A 90 13.32 -2.57 2.92
CA TRP A 90 12.75 -2.58 1.57
C TRP A 90 11.58 -1.61 1.46
N GLY A 91 10.69 -1.62 2.45
CA GLY A 91 9.57 -0.71 2.56
C GLY A 91 10.01 0.76 2.59
N ALA A 92 10.98 1.08 3.45
CA ALA A 92 11.49 2.44 3.57
C ALA A 92 12.14 2.92 2.26
N ALA A 93 12.89 2.04 1.58
CA ALA A 93 13.51 2.36 0.30
C ALA A 93 12.49 2.60 -0.82
N LEU A 94 11.41 1.81 -0.88
CA LEU A 94 10.30 2.03 -1.81
C LEU A 94 9.63 3.39 -1.56
N ILE A 95 9.31 3.70 -0.31
CA ILE A 95 8.65 4.97 0.06
C ILE A 95 9.53 6.16 -0.31
N ARG A 96 10.81 6.15 0.07
CA ARG A 96 11.75 7.24 -0.25
C ARG A 96 11.90 7.43 -1.76
N SER A 97 12.02 6.34 -2.51
CA SER A 97 12.21 6.37 -3.97
C SER A 97 11.00 7.00 -4.66
N ALA A 98 9.79 6.58 -4.29
CA ALA A 98 8.56 7.12 -4.86
C ALA A 98 8.34 8.59 -4.48
N HIS A 99 8.49 8.92 -3.20
CA HIS A 99 8.28 10.29 -2.70
C HIS A 99 9.27 11.28 -3.30
N ALA A 100 10.52 10.88 -3.53
CA ALA A 100 11.50 11.72 -4.22
C ALA A 100 11.04 12.08 -5.64
N VAL A 101 10.50 11.11 -6.39
CA VAL A 101 9.97 11.32 -7.74
C VAL A 101 8.70 12.16 -7.71
N PHE A 102 7.77 11.91 -6.78
CA PHE A 102 6.56 12.74 -6.65
C PHE A 102 6.90 14.20 -6.36
N ARG A 103 7.85 14.46 -5.44
CA ARG A 103 8.33 15.81 -5.14
C ARG A 103 8.99 16.47 -6.33
N ALA A 104 9.85 15.75 -7.05
CA ALA A 104 10.50 16.26 -8.26
C ALA A 104 9.48 16.62 -9.36
N ASN A 105 8.34 15.92 -9.40
CA ASN A 105 7.23 16.19 -10.31
C ASN A 105 6.22 17.23 -9.78
N GLY A 106 6.51 17.93 -8.68
CA GLY A 106 5.71 19.05 -8.18
C GLY A 106 4.69 18.72 -7.10
N ALA A 107 4.71 17.51 -6.52
CA ALA A 107 3.85 17.20 -5.38
C ALA A 107 4.20 18.09 -4.17
N LEU A 108 3.22 18.86 -3.70
CA LEU A 108 3.38 19.78 -2.57
C LEU A 108 3.44 19.06 -1.22
N PHE A 109 2.78 17.90 -1.11
CA PHE A 109 2.71 17.11 0.11
C PHE A 109 3.21 15.70 -0.15
N ALA A 110 3.93 15.13 0.83
CA ALA A 110 4.29 13.72 0.81
C ALA A 110 3.04 12.87 1.09
N PRO A 111 2.77 11.81 0.30
CA PRO A 111 1.67 10.92 0.57
C PRO A 111 1.78 10.28 1.96
N VAL A 112 0.66 10.20 2.68
CA VAL A 112 0.58 9.53 3.99
C VAL A 112 0.65 8.02 3.81
N VAL A 113 1.34 7.30 4.69
CA VAL A 113 1.31 5.83 4.72
C VAL A 113 0.07 5.38 5.49
N VAL A 114 -0.86 4.72 4.81
CA VAL A 114 -2.08 4.17 5.44
C VAL A 114 -1.94 2.67 5.57
N ILE A 115 -2.06 2.17 6.79
CA ILE A 115 -2.05 0.74 7.11
C ILE A 115 -3.49 0.36 7.47
N GLY A 116 -4.17 -0.31 6.55
CA GLY A 116 -5.52 -0.83 6.80
C GLY A 116 -5.46 -2.11 7.63
N VAL A 117 -6.32 -2.25 8.63
CA VAL A 117 -6.32 -3.37 9.57
C VAL A 117 -7.74 -3.75 9.95
N ASP A 118 -7.99 -4.97 10.40
CA ASP A 118 -9.28 -5.34 11.00
C ASP A 118 -9.50 -4.68 12.37
N SER A 119 -10.69 -4.79 12.95
CA SER A 119 -11.02 -4.10 14.22
C SER A 119 -10.32 -4.67 15.45
N ASP A 120 -9.87 -5.92 15.39
CA ASP A 120 -9.26 -6.69 16.48
C ASP A 120 -7.81 -7.10 16.19
N TRP A 121 -7.16 -6.44 15.22
CA TRP A 121 -5.80 -6.77 14.78
C TRP A 121 -4.76 -6.81 15.90
N GLN A 122 -4.94 -6.02 16.97
CA GLN A 122 -4.01 -6.01 18.11
C GLN A 122 -3.98 -7.35 18.88
N GLN A 123 -4.99 -8.21 18.69
CA GLN A 123 -5.07 -9.54 19.27
C GLN A 123 -4.36 -10.61 18.42
N ASP A 124 -4.05 -10.30 17.15
CA ASP A 124 -3.29 -11.18 16.26
C ASP A 124 -1.83 -10.74 16.23
N VAL A 125 -0.94 -11.58 16.78
CA VAL A 125 0.50 -11.34 16.81
C VAL A 125 1.09 -11.14 15.41
N THR A 126 0.52 -11.77 14.39
CA THR A 126 0.95 -11.67 12.99
C THR A 126 0.56 -10.31 12.43
N ALA A 127 -0.67 -9.86 12.67
CA ALA A 127 -1.12 -8.52 12.30
C ALA A 127 -0.29 -7.44 13.00
N VAL A 128 0.01 -7.64 14.30
CA VAL A 128 0.86 -6.72 15.07
C VAL A 128 2.25 -6.60 14.47
N ALA A 129 2.88 -7.71 14.10
CA ALA A 129 4.18 -7.70 13.43
C ALA A 129 4.10 -7.01 12.04
N ALA A 130 3.06 -7.31 11.26
CA ALA A 130 2.82 -6.73 9.94
C ALA A 130 2.63 -5.20 9.99
N VAL A 131 1.91 -4.69 11.00
CA VAL A 131 1.76 -3.25 11.24
C VAL A 131 3.07 -2.63 11.70
N ALA A 132 3.77 -3.27 12.65
CA ALA A 132 4.98 -2.73 13.26
C ALA A 132 6.09 -2.44 12.23
N TRP A 133 6.38 -3.39 11.33
CA TRP A 133 7.43 -3.16 10.34
C TRP A 133 7.06 -2.08 9.33
N ARG A 134 5.77 -1.91 9.01
CA ARG A 134 5.29 -0.84 8.11
C ARG A 134 5.36 0.54 8.75
N ILE A 135 5.07 0.63 10.04
CA ILE A 135 5.30 1.86 10.83
C ILE A 135 6.79 2.20 10.83
N GLN A 136 7.66 1.21 11.06
CA GLN A 136 9.11 1.41 11.03
C GLN A 136 9.58 1.87 9.64
N ALA A 137 9.13 1.21 8.57
CA ALA A 137 9.45 1.56 7.20
C ALA A 137 9.08 3.02 6.86
N ALA A 138 7.88 3.44 7.28
CA ALA A 138 7.41 4.80 7.07
C ALA A 138 8.20 5.82 7.90
N SER A 139 8.50 5.51 9.16
CA SER A 139 9.37 6.32 10.01
C SER A 139 10.76 6.52 9.38
N ASP A 140 11.40 5.43 8.93
CA ASP A 140 12.72 5.47 8.29
C ASP A 140 12.72 6.16 6.92
N ALA A 141 11.55 6.29 6.30
CA ALA A 141 11.35 7.07 5.09
C ALA A 141 11.01 8.55 5.35
N GLY A 142 10.78 8.94 6.61
CA GLY A 142 10.32 10.28 6.97
C GLY A 142 8.86 10.55 6.57
N ALA A 143 8.04 9.50 6.44
CA ALA A 143 6.64 9.57 6.05
C ALA A 143 5.72 9.50 7.28
N THR A 144 4.64 10.29 7.26
CA THR A 144 3.58 10.18 8.25
C THR A 144 2.81 8.88 8.07
N THR A 145 2.45 8.21 9.16
CA THR A 145 1.70 6.95 9.14
C THR A 145 0.37 7.08 9.86
N VAL A 146 -0.66 6.43 9.33
CA VAL A 146 -1.97 6.27 9.95
C VAL A 146 -2.36 4.80 9.90
N VAL A 147 -2.73 4.24 11.04
CA VAL A 147 -3.38 2.91 11.11
C VAL A 147 -4.89 3.13 11.07
N ARG A 148 -5.58 2.49 10.13
CA ARG A 148 -7.00 2.68 9.88
C ARG A 148 -7.70 1.33 9.94
N SER A 149 -8.61 1.16 10.90
CA SER A 149 -9.61 0.09 10.82
C SER A 149 -10.73 0.52 9.88
N PRO A 150 -11.46 -0.41 9.23
CA PRO A 150 -12.71 -0.04 8.59
C PRO A 150 -13.55 0.68 9.64
N GLU A 151 -13.97 1.90 9.33
CA GLU A 151 -14.98 2.57 10.14
C GLU A 151 -16.12 1.57 10.24
N ARG A 152 -16.50 1.15 11.46
CA ARG A 152 -17.72 0.37 11.65
C ARG A 152 -18.79 1.22 10.98
N GLU A 153 -19.22 0.84 9.78
CA GLU A 153 -20.42 1.40 9.20
C GLU A 153 -21.46 1.12 10.26
N ALA A 154 -21.84 2.17 10.99
CA ALA A 154 -22.72 2.06 12.12
C ALA A 154 -23.96 1.39 11.56
N SER A 155 -24.12 0.10 11.91
CA SER A 155 -25.28 -0.70 11.61
C SER A 155 -26.44 0.04 12.25
N THR A 156 -26.99 0.99 11.50
CA THR A 156 -28.18 1.72 11.84
C THR A 156 -29.31 0.85 11.36
N VAL A 157 -29.41 -0.35 11.92
CA VAL A 157 -30.67 -1.08 11.94
C VAL A 157 -31.45 -0.47 13.10
N ARG A 158 -32.44 0.33 12.69
CA ARG A 158 -33.41 1.15 13.43
C ARG A 158 -33.92 0.55 14.76
N PRO A 159 -34.36 1.39 15.71
CA PRO A 159 -35.08 0.92 16.88
C PRO A 159 -36.35 0.19 16.43
N ALA A 160 -36.62 -0.96 17.05
CA ALA A 160 -37.94 -1.56 17.00
C ALA A 160 -38.92 -0.58 17.64
N VAL A 161 -39.65 0.16 16.81
CA VAL A 161 -40.85 0.89 17.23
C VAL A 161 -41.84 -0.16 17.69
N GLY A 162 -42.11 -0.16 18.99
CA GLY A 162 -43.23 -0.90 19.55
C GLY A 162 -44.55 -0.27 19.16
N THR A 163 -45.49 -1.08 18.68
CA THR A 163 -46.94 -1.08 18.97
C THR A 163 -47.49 -2.30 18.22
N ARG A 164 -48.25 -3.21 18.83
CA ARG A 164 -49.48 -3.00 19.59
C ARG A 164 -49.82 -4.26 20.39
#